data_AF-A0A1H0ZLX2-F1
#
_entry.id   AF-A0A1H0ZLX2-F1
#
_cell.length_a   1.000
_cell.length_b   1.000
_cell.length_c   1.000
_cell.angle_alpha   90.00
_cell.angle_beta   90.00
_cell.angle_gamma   90.00
#
_symmetry.space_group_name_H-M   'P 1'
#
loop_
_entity.id
_entity.type
_entity.pdbx_description
1 polymer ?
#
loop_
_entity_poly.entity_id
_entity_poly.type
_entity_poly.pdbx_seq_one_letter_code
_entity_poly.pdbx_strand_id
1 'polypeptide(L)'
;MLGNLTLFFAFIVNFISFVLLGLLFQQITKYKLSLKEWIFFLFEVEVLLPIVNGIFLSTLNLNPYLVKEVTIYLVVLYLIVISYKRDPKIEFRYHFFYGLYPIAFYIVLHNSFFIICQSIFSIKINPTNPSLVVVLSGAEPFIVYYLVSRWLNIDISNVSQSLKKHIEPKIFNIINILMVSYFLFMDAIAIVKPFHNADNDVIRGIVAFIYLILLFVFLFYLNFRHGQEQKNELLRNQEMELVALENYSKHVESLYQEVRSFRHDYANVLMSLKMGI
;
A
#
# COMPACT_ATOMS: atom_id res chain seq x y z
N MET A 1 -0.70 -40.23 4.47
CA MET A 1 -1.95 -39.43 4.53
C MET A 1 -1.71 -38.01 5.04
N LEU A 2 -0.99 -37.82 6.15
CA LEU A 2 -0.68 -36.48 6.70
C LEU A 2 0.11 -35.58 5.73
N GLY A 3 1.11 -36.12 5.01
CA GLY A 3 1.93 -35.36 4.06
C GLY A 3 1.14 -34.76 2.89
N ASN A 4 0.20 -35.51 2.30
CA ASN A 4 -0.66 -35.00 1.22
C ASN A 4 -1.61 -33.90 1.72
N LEU A 5 -2.06 -34.00 2.97
CA LEU A 5 -2.89 -32.99 3.60
C LEU A 5 -2.12 -31.68 3.81
N THR A 6 -0.89 -31.77 4.35
CA THR A 6 -0.02 -30.60 4.53
C THR A 6 0.30 -29.91 3.21
N LEU A 7 0.56 -30.69 2.15
CA LEU A 7 0.87 -30.16 0.83
C LEU A 7 -0.34 -29.48 0.18
N PHE A 8 -1.54 -30.03 0.37
CA PHE A 8 -2.80 -29.40 -0.04
C PHE A 8 -3.06 -28.08 0.69
N PHE A 9 -2.86 -28.03 2.01
CA PHE A 9 -2.98 -26.78 2.76
C PHE A 9 -1.92 -25.75 2.34
N ALA A 10 -0.69 -26.18 2.04
CA ALA A 10 0.36 -25.30 1.55
C ALA A 10 -0.02 -24.65 0.22
N PHE A 11 -0.58 -25.43 -0.70
CA PHE A 11 -1.11 -24.92 -1.96
C PHE A 11 -2.21 -23.88 -1.73
N ILE A 12 -3.20 -24.18 -0.87
CA ILE A 12 -4.30 -23.25 -0.57
C ILE A 12 -3.78 -21.95 0.04
N VAL A 13 -2.89 -22.02 1.03
CA VAL A 13 -2.36 -20.83 1.69
C VAL A 13 -1.55 -19.99 0.71
N ASN A 14 -0.74 -20.62 -0.15
CA ASN A 14 0.02 -19.93 -1.19
C ASN A 14 -0.91 -19.21 -2.18
N PHE A 15 -1.94 -19.90 -2.67
CA PHE A 15 -2.94 -19.34 -3.57
C PHE A 15 -3.65 -18.13 -2.95
N ILE A 16 -4.13 -18.27 -1.72
CA ILE A 16 -4.76 -17.19 -0.96
C ILE A 16 -3.78 -16.02 -0.80
N SER A 17 -2.50 -16.30 -0.55
CA SER A 17 -1.49 -15.26 -0.36
C SER A 17 -1.28 -14.42 -1.60
N PHE A 18 -1.23 -15.05 -2.78
CA PHE A 18 -1.14 -14.32 -4.05
C PHE A 18 -2.41 -13.56 -4.41
N VAL A 19 -3.58 -14.14 -4.16
CA VAL A 19 -4.86 -13.40 -4.29
C VAL A 19 -4.84 -12.15 -3.43
N LEU A 20 -4.34 -12.24 -2.19
CA LEU A 20 -4.30 -11.09 -1.30
C LEU A 20 -3.24 -10.07 -1.72
N LEU A 21 -2.08 -10.48 -2.26
CA LEU A 21 -1.11 -9.56 -2.87
C LEU A 21 -1.72 -8.76 -4.02
N GLY A 22 -2.50 -9.42 -4.89
CA GLY A 22 -3.21 -8.73 -5.96
C GLY A 22 -4.27 -7.76 -5.43
N LEU A 23 -5.01 -8.13 -4.36
CA LEU A 23 -5.97 -7.22 -3.72
C LEU A 23 -5.29 -6.01 -3.08
N LEU A 24 -4.14 -6.20 -2.42
CA LEU A 24 -3.33 -5.11 -1.88
C LEU A 24 -2.90 -4.16 -3.01
N PHE A 25 -2.39 -4.71 -4.12
CA PHE A 25 -2.05 -3.92 -5.29
C PHE A 25 -3.24 -3.08 -5.80
N GLN A 26 -4.43 -3.69 -5.92
CA GLN A 26 -5.64 -2.98 -6.33
C GLN A 26 -6.03 -1.87 -5.35
N GLN A 27 -5.89 -2.13 -4.05
CA GLN A 27 -6.21 -1.14 -3.02
C GLN A 27 -5.28 0.06 -3.14
N ILE A 28 -3.96 -0.17 -3.22
CA ILE A 28 -2.97 0.91 -3.28
C ILE A 28 -3.05 1.68 -4.59
N THR A 29 -3.28 1.01 -5.72
CA THR A 29 -3.28 1.68 -7.04
C THR A 29 -4.65 2.23 -7.44
N LYS A 30 -5.73 1.74 -6.81
CA LYS A 30 -7.14 1.89 -7.24
C LYS A 30 -7.45 1.26 -8.61
N TYR A 31 -6.50 0.53 -9.20
CA TYR A 31 -6.72 -0.17 -10.46
C TYR A 31 -7.42 -1.49 -10.18
N LYS A 32 -8.57 -1.72 -10.82
CA LYS A 32 -9.25 -3.02 -10.78
C LYS A 32 -8.62 -3.93 -11.83
N LEU A 33 -8.05 -5.05 -11.39
CA LEU A 33 -7.59 -6.11 -12.30
C LEU A 33 -8.82 -6.78 -12.93
N SER A 34 -8.76 -6.97 -14.24
CA SER A 34 -9.73 -7.76 -14.99
C SER A 34 -9.61 -9.24 -14.66
N LEU A 35 -10.66 -10.02 -14.94
CA LEU A 35 -10.64 -11.48 -14.77
C LEU A 35 -9.50 -12.14 -15.56
N LYS A 36 -9.17 -11.62 -16.75
CA LYS A 36 -8.06 -12.14 -17.57
C LYS A 36 -6.70 -11.91 -16.91
N GLU A 37 -6.50 -10.72 -16.33
CA GLU A 37 -5.27 -10.40 -15.59
C GLU A 37 -5.15 -11.24 -14.32
N TRP A 38 -6.24 -11.46 -13.60
CA TRP A 38 -6.26 -12.37 -12.45
C TRP A 38 -5.91 -13.80 -12.82
N ILE A 39 -6.52 -14.34 -13.86
CA ILE A 39 -6.25 -15.70 -14.33
C ILE A 39 -4.79 -15.81 -14.77
N PHE A 40 -4.28 -14.84 -15.53
CA PHE A 40 -2.89 -14.84 -15.98
C PHE A 40 -1.92 -14.74 -14.79
N PHE A 41 -2.17 -13.82 -13.85
CA PHE A 41 -1.36 -13.65 -12.65
C PHE A 41 -1.27 -14.93 -11.81
N LEU A 42 -2.43 -15.54 -11.51
CA LEU A 42 -2.47 -16.76 -10.70
C LEU A 42 -1.88 -17.96 -11.45
N PHE A 43 -2.11 -18.05 -12.76
CA PHE A 43 -1.51 -19.10 -13.59
C PHE A 43 0.01 -18.97 -13.68
N GLU A 44 0.52 -17.74 -13.86
CA GLU A 44 1.94 -17.45 -13.89
C GLU A 44 2.60 -17.90 -12.58
N VAL A 45 1.94 -17.63 -11.46
CA VAL A 45 2.48 -17.91 -10.13
C VAL A 45 2.35 -19.37 -9.67
N GLU A 46 1.21 -20.01 -9.91
CA GLU A 46 0.94 -21.37 -9.40
C GLU A 46 1.36 -22.49 -10.37
N VAL A 47 1.52 -22.19 -11.66
CA VAL A 47 1.81 -23.21 -12.68
C VAL A 47 3.12 -22.91 -13.39
N LEU A 48 3.23 -21.75 -14.01
CA LEU A 48 4.36 -21.45 -14.89
C LEU A 48 5.67 -21.34 -14.09
N LEU A 49 5.62 -20.63 -12.96
CA LEU A 49 6.76 -20.43 -12.08
C LEU A 49 7.30 -21.73 -11.47
N PRO A 50 6.49 -22.62 -10.85
CA PRO A 50 6.97 -23.91 -10.34
C PRO A 50 7.60 -24.80 -11.42
N ILE A 51 7.06 -24.78 -12.66
CA ILE A 51 7.62 -25.54 -13.78
C ILE A 51 8.99 -24.97 -14.18
N VAL A 52 9.08 -23.65 -14.39
CA VAL A 52 10.35 -22.97 -14.71
C VAL A 52 11.37 -23.24 -13.61
N ASN A 53 10.95 -23.12 -12.35
CA ASN A 53 11.77 -23.38 -11.18
C ASN A 53 12.27 -24.83 -11.13
N GLY A 54 11.43 -25.81 -11.42
CA GLY A 54 11.82 -27.24 -11.48
C GLY A 54 12.80 -27.53 -12.63
N ILE A 55 12.63 -26.87 -13.78
CA ILE A 55 13.57 -26.97 -14.90
C ILE A 55 14.91 -26.33 -14.52
N PHE A 56 14.92 -25.12 -13.95
CA PHE A 56 16.14 -24.43 -13.51
C PHE A 56 16.89 -25.25 -12.46
N LEU A 57 16.19 -25.84 -11.50
CA LEU A 57 16.79 -26.69 -10.47
C LEU A 57 17.46 -27.94 -11.06
N SER A 58 16.79 -28.59 -12.04
CA SER A 58 17.29 -29.83 -12.65
C SER A 58 18.37 -29.61 -13.71
N THR A 59 18.35 -28.48 -14.44
CA THR A 59 19.29 -28.20 -15.53
C THR A 59 20.54 -27.43 -15.09
N LEU A 60 20.41 -26.51 -14.14
CA LEU A 60 21.50 -25.61 -13.72
C LEU A 60 22.08 -25.97 -12.34
N ASN A 61 21.55 -27.01 -11.68
CA ASN A 61 21.96 -27.48 -10.36
C ASN A 61 22.02 -26.33 -9.32
N LEU A 62 21.12 -25.34 -9.47
CA LEU A 62 21.06 -24.15 -8.64
C LEU A 62 20.54 -24.51 -7.24
N ASN A 63 20.97 -23.74 -6.25
CA ASN A 63 20.47 -23.88 -4.89
C ASN A 63 18.94 -23.66 -4.87
N PRO A 64 18.12 -24.58 -4.30
CA PRO A 64 16.67 -24.45 -4.22
C PRO A 64 16.19 -23.11 -3.63
N TYR A 65 17.03 -22.46 -2.82
CA TYR A 65 16.76 -21.12 -2.30
C TYR A 65 16.65 -20.06 -3.41
N LEU A 66 17.62 -20.02 -4.33
CA LEU A 66 17.67 -19.02 -5.40
C LEU A 66 16.44 -19.10 -6.30
N VAL A 67 15.90 -20.31 -6.45
CA VAL A 67 14.72 -20.61 -7.25
C VAL A 67 13.44 -20.01 -6.63
N LYS A 68 13.32 -19.99 -5.29
CA LYS A 68 12.18 -19.38 -4.59
C LYS A 68 12.14 -17.85 -4.72
N GLU A 69 13.31 -17.21 -4.66
CA GLU A 69 13.41 -15.74 -4.74
C GLU A 69 13.13 -15.20 -6.16
N VAL A 70 13.47 -15.96 -7.20
CA VAL A 70 13.14 -15.62 -8.61
C VAL A 70 11.62 -15.44 -8.80
N THR A 71 10.80 -16.23 -8.13
CA THR A 71 9.34 -16.09 -8.16
C THR A 71 8.88 -14.72 -7.66
N ILE A 72 9.45 -14.24 -6.56
CA ILE A 72 9.09 -12.95 -5.96
C ILE A 72 9.43 -11.81 -6.93
N TYR A 73 10.61 -11.85 -7.54
CA TYR A 73 11.04 -10.83 -8.51
C TYR A 73 10.16 -10.79 -9.77
N LEU A 74 9.69 -11.94 -10.26
CA LEU A 74 8.80 -12.00 -11.42
C LEU A 74 7.41 -11.43 -11.08
N VAL A 75 6.88 -11.70 -9.88
CA VAL A 75 5.62 -11.09 -9.40
C VAL A 75 5.76 -9.58 -9.28
N VAL A 76 6.87 -9.07 -8.73
CA VAL A 76 7.16 -7.62 -8.69
C VAL A 76 7.12 -7.04 -10.10
N LEU A 77 7.84 -7.66 -11.05
CA LEU A 77 7.91 -7.20 -12.43
C LEU A 77 6.51 -7.15 -13.07
N TYR A 78 5.70 -8.19 -12.87
CA TYR A 78 4.34 -8.28 -13.39
C TYR A 78 3.46 -7.12 -12.89
N LEU A 79 3.50 -6.82 -11.58
CA LEU A 79 2.73 -5.72 -11.00
C LEU A 79 3.21 -4.34 -11.50
N ILE A 80 4.52 -4.16 -11.70
CA ILE A 80 5.08 -2.93 -12.31
C ILE A 80 4.54 -2.77 -13.74
N VAL A 81 4.55 -3.84 -14.54
CA VAL A 81 4.07 -3.82 -15.93
C VAL A 81 2.58 -3.48 -16.00
N ILE A 82 1.75 -4.06 -15.14
CA ILE A 82 0.32 -3.69 -15.06
C ILE A 82 0.16 -2.22 -14.71
N SER A 83 0.90 -1.77 -13.68
CA SER A 83 0.83 -0.38 -13.24
C SER A 83 1.18 0.58 -14.38
N TYR A 84 2.25 0.29 -15.13
CA TYR A 84 2.69 1.09 -16.27
C TYR A 84 1.66 1.10 -17.41
N LYS A 85 1.08 -0.06 -17.74
CA LYS A 85 0.03 -0.16 -18.77
C LYS A 85 -1.21 0.67 -18.43
N ARG A 86 -1.54 0.82 -17.14
CA ARG A 86 -2.77 1.48 -16.72
C ARG A 86 -2.67 3.00 -16.70
N ASP A 87 -1.51 3.54 -16.34
CA ASP A 87 -1.29 4.98 -16.26
C ASP A 87 0.15 5.35 -16.65
N PRO A 88 0.50 5.30 -17.95
CA PRO A 88 1.88 5.52 -18.40
C PRO A 88 2.36 6.97 -18.22
N LYS A 89 1.47 7.88 -17.80
CA LYS A 89 1.78 9.31 -17.63
C LYS A 89 2.52 9.59 -16.32
N ILE A 90 2.45 8.68 -15.34
CA ILE A 90 3.13 8.88 -14.07
C ILE A 90 4.59 8.48 -14.19
N GLU A 91 5.43 9.11 -13.37
CA GLU A 91 6.85 8.78 -13.36
C GLU A 91 7.09 7.32 -12.95
N PHE A 92 8.10 6.69 -13.56
CA PHE A 92 8.42 5.28 -13.34
C PHE A 92 8.63 4.91 -11.86
N ARG A 93 9.10 5.85 -11.03
CA ARG A 93 9.28 5.65 -9.58
C ARG A 93 7.99 5.22 -8.86
N TYR A 94 6.83 5.68 -9.33
CA TYR A 94 5.54 5.32 -8.74
C TYR A 94 5.14 3.90 -9.15
N HIS A 95 5.35 3.52 -10.41
CA HIS A 95 5.12 2.14 -10.86
C HIS A 95 6.00 1.16 -10.10
N PHE A 96 7.28 1.53 -9.89
CA PHE A 96 8.23 0.74 -9.12
C PHE A 96 7.77 0.55 -7.66
N PHE A 97 7.30 1.62 -7.02
CA PHE A 97 6.71 1.57 -5.69
C PHE A 97 5.47 0.67 -5.65
N TYR A 98 4.56 0.81 -6.61
CA TYR A 98 3.31 0.03 -6.65
C TYR A 98 3.53 -1.47 -6.82
N GLY A 99 4.56 -1.89 -7.55
CA GLY A 99 4.90 -3.30 -7.68
C GLY A 99 5.63 -3.85 -6.45
N LEU A 100 6.56 -3.08 -5.87
CA LEU A 100 7.35 -3.54 -4.72
C LEU A 100 6.54 -3.56 -3.42
N TYR A 101 5.74 -2.52 -3.16
CA TYR A 101 5.14 -2.31 -1.85
C TYR A 101 4.26 -3.49 -1.38
N PRO A 102 3.31 -4.04 -2.17
CA PRO A 102 2.47 -5.15 -1.70
C PRO A 102 3.31 -6.35 -1.24
N ILE A 103 4.38 -6.62 -1.98
CA ILE A 103 5.27 -7.76 -1.78
C ILE A 103 6.21 -7.51 -0.60
N ALA A 104 6.83 -6.34 -0.52
CA ALA A 104 7.69 -5.94 0.59
C ALA A 104 6.90 -5.93 1.90
N PHE A 105 5.70 -5.37 1.87
CA PHE A 105 4.78 -5.37 3.00
C PHE A 105 4.47 -6.79 3.48
N TYR A 106 4.08 -7.68 2.56
CA TYR A 106 3.79 -9.07 2.89
C TYR A 106 5.01 -9.80 3.48
N ILE A 107 6.17 -9.73 2.82
CA ILE A 107 7.37 -10.48 3.21
C ILE A 107 7.95 -9.96 4.53
N VAL A 108 7.99 -8.64 4.75
CA VAL A 108 8.46 -8.07 6.03
C VAL A 108 7.59 -8.53 7.18
N LEU A 109 6.26 -8.49 7.02
CA LEU A 109 5.34 -8.95 8.07
C LEU A 109 5.45 -10.46 8.31
N HIS A 110 5.42 -11.26 7.25
CA HIS A 110 5.55 -12.71 7.33
C HIS A 110 6.83 -13.12 8.04
N ASN A 111 7.98 -12.61 7.58
CA ASN A 111 9.27 -12.96 8.18
C ASN A 111 9.33 -12.53 9.65
N SER A 112 8.85 -11.33 9.97
CA SER A 112 8.87 -10.82 11.34
C SER A 112 7.98 -11.62 12.27
N PHE A 113 6.76 -11.96 11.84
CA PHE A 113 5.88 -12.82 12.61
C PHE A 113 6.49 -14.20 12.81
N PHE A 114 7.09 -14.74 11.76
CA PHE A 114 7.74 -16.03 11.81
C PHE A 114 8.87 -16.05 12.86
N ILE A 115 9.72 -15.02 12.88
CA ILE A 115 10.80 -14.87 13.87
C ILE A 115 10.24 -14.77 15.30
N ILE A 116 9.17 -14.00 15.51
CA ILE A 116 8.51 -13.90 16.81
C ILE A 116 7.96 -15.27 17.25
N CYS A 117 7.32 -16.00 16.34
CA CYS A 117 6.82 -17.34 16.61
C CYS A 117 7.94 -18.34 16.94
N GLN A 118 9.05 -18.29 16.21
CA GLN A 118 10.23 -19.12 16.48
C GLN A 118 10.82 -18.82 17.86
N SER A 119 10.88 -17.55 18.24
CA SER A 119 11.41 -17.12 19.54
C SER A 119 10.52 -17.54 20.73
N ILE A 120 9.20 -17.40 20.60
CA ILE A 120 8.26 -17.69 21.71
C ILE A 120 7.96 -19.18 21.82
N PHE A 121 7.72 -19.85 20.69
CA PHE A 121 7.22 -21.23 20.67
C PHE A 121 8.31 -22.28 20.36
N SER A 122 9.56 -21.85 20.14
CA SER A 122 10.68 -22.75 19.77
C SER A 122 10.37 -23.65 18.58
N ILE A 123 9.55 -23.16 17.63
CA ILE A 123 9.16 -23.90 16.43
C ILE A 123 10.39 -24.03 15.52
N LYS A 124 10.86 -25.26 15.28
CA LYS A 124 11.91 -25.53 14.29
C LYS A 124 11.31 -25.58 12.89
N ILE A 125 11.89 -24.81 11.96
CA ILE A 125 11.50 -24.83 10.55
C ILE A 125 12.12 -26.05 9.91
N ASN A 126 11.36 -26.97 9.33
CA ASN A 126 11.95 -27.93 8.42
C ASN A 126 11.50 -27.60 6.99
N PRO A 127 12.38 -27.03 6.14
CA PRO A 127 11.99 -26.63 4.78
C PRO A 127 11.62 -27.82 3.89
N THR A 128 12.07 -29.04 4.22
CA THR A 128 11.76 -30.26 3.45
C THR A 128 10.48 -30.95 3.92
N ASN A 129 10.03 -30.68 5.15
CA ASN A 129 8.78 -31.20 5.72
C ASN A 129 8.20 -30.15 6.68
N PRO A 130 7.60 -29.07 6.17
CA PRO A 130 7.04 -28.03 7.01
C PRO A 130 5.90 -28.62 7.84
N SER A 131 5.84 -28.26 9.12
CA SER A 131 4.69 -28.61 9.95
C SER A 131 3.45 -27.85 9.47
N LEU A 132 2.25 -28.38 9.79
CA LEU A 132 0.99 -27.67 9.49
C LEU A 132 0.97 -26.25 10.08
N VAL A 133 1.64 -26.03 11.22
CA VAL A 133 1.76 -24.70 11.85
C VAL A 133 2.53 -23.73 10.96
N VAL A 134 3.65 -24.17 10.37
CA VAL A 134 4.46 -23.36 9.43
C VAL A 134 3.71 -23.09 8.13
N VAL A 135 2.86 -24.02 7.69
CA VAL A 135 2.02 -23.82 6.51
C VAL A 135 0.91 -22.81 6.76
N LEU A 136 0.23 -22.91 7.90
CA LEU A 136 -0.84 -21.98 8.28
C LEU A 136 -0.30 -20.59 8.62
N SER A 137 0.96 -20.49 9.03
CA SER A 137 1.67 -19.22 9.17
C SER A 137 2.08 -18.60 7.82
N GLY A 138 1.39 -18.86 6.72
CA GLY A 138 1.43 -17.96 5.55
C GLY A 138 0.24 -16.99 5.53
N ALA A 139 -0.78 -17.23 6.35
CA ALA A 139 -2.01 -16.44 6.37
C ALA A 139 -1.96 -15.25 7.34
N GLU A 140 -1.02 -15.22 8.30
CA GLU A 140 -0.94 -14.12 9.26
C GLU A 140 -0.68 -12.74 8.67
N PRO A 141 0.08 -12.54 7.57
CA PRO A 141 0.45 -11.19 7.15
C PRO A 141 -0.80 -10.39 6.79
N PHE A 142 -1.87 -11.09 6.43
CA PHE A 142 -3.18 -10.53 6.11
C PHE A 142 -4.00 -10.18 7.34
N ILE A 143 -3.92 -10.97 8.41
CA ILE A 143 -4.51 -10.63 9.70
C ILE A 143 -3.82 -9.38 10.24
N VAL A 144 -2.48 -9.36 10.21
CA VAL A 144 -1.68 -8.20 10.63
C VAL A 144 -1.97 -7.00 9.73
N TYR A 145 -2.05 -7.17 8.41
CA TYR A 145 -2.47 -6.12 7.48
C TYR A 145 -3.81 -5.49 7.87
N TYR A 146 -4.84 -6.32 8.08
CA TYR A 146 -6.17 -5.86 8.43
C TYR A 146 -6.17 -5.11 9.78
N LEU A 147 -5.46 -5.64 10.78
CA LEU A 147 -5.31 -5.00 12.09
C LEU A 147 -4.57 -3.67 12.01
N VAL A 148 -3.46 -3.61 11.26
CA VAL A 148 -2.65 -2.40 11.08
C VAL A 148 -3.43 -1.32 10.32
N SER A 149 -4.14 -1.72 9.25
CA SER A 149 -5.03 -0.83 8.49
C SER A 149 -6.10 -0.21 9.39
N ARG A 150 -6.77 -1.04 10.21
CA ARG A 150 -7.79 -0.59 11.16
C ARG A 150 -7.22 0.26 12.30
N TRP A 151 -6.06 -0.10 12.83
CA TRP A 151 -5.43 0.58 13.95
C TRP A 151 -4.89 1.96 13.56
N LEU A 152 -4.22 2.04 12.42
CA LEU A 152 -3.64 3.30 11.95
C LEU A 152 -4.68 4.21 11.30
N ASN A 153 -5.92 3.74 11.09
CA ASN A 153 -6.97 4.43 10.32
C ASN A 153 -6.46 4.91 8.95
N ILE A 154 -5.44 4.22 8.42
CA ILE A 154 -4.86 4.52 7.13
C ILE A 154 -5.82 3.94 6.12
N ASP A 155 -6.52 4.82 5.41
CA ASP A 155 -7.17 4.39 4.18
C ASP A 155 -6.07 4.12 3.15
N ILE A 156 -5.51 2.90 3.18
CA ILE A 156 -4.46 2.44 2.25
C ILE A 156 -4.96 2.58 0.80
N SER A 157 -6.29 2.64 0.62
CA SER A 157 -6.85 2.91 -0.68
C SER A 157 -6.52 4.33 -1.18
N ASN A 158 -6.54 5.34 -0.32
CA ASN A 158 -6.22 6.73 -0.69
C ASN A 158 -4.72 7.01 -0.70
N VAL A 159 -3.89 5.99 -0.44
CA VAL A 159 -2.44 6.08 -0.56
C VAL A 159 -2.08 6.47 -1.99
N SER A 160 -2.65 5.89 -3.05
CA SER A 160 -2.41 6.31 -4.45
C SER A 160 -2.56 7.82 -4.71
N GLN A 161 -3.65 8.42 -4.22
CA GLN A 161 -3.93 9.84 -4.40
C GLN A 161 -3.03 10.71 -3.50
N SER A 162 -2.79 10.27 -2.27
CA SER A 162 -1.89 10.93 -1.32
C SER A 162 -0.43 10.88 -1.77
N LEU A 163 -0.04 9.77 -2.39
CA LEU A 163 1.28 9.51 -2.96
C LEU A 163 1.57 10.44 -4.13
N LYS A 164 0.59 10.68 -5.02
CA LYS A 164 0.77 11.55 -6.19
C LYS A 164 0.75 13.05 -5.86
N LYS A 165 -0.08 13.47 -4.89
CA LYS A 165 -0.28 14.91 -4.60
C LYS A 165 0.50 15.42 -3.40
N HIS A 166 0.76 14.60 -2.39
CA HIS A 166 1.09 15.08 -1.04
C HIS A 166 2.42 14.56 -0.47
N ILE A 167 3.14 13.70 -1.21
CA ILE A 167 4.44 13.14 -0.82
C ILE A 167 5.51 13.56 -1.81
N GLU A 168 6.66 14.01 -1.30
CA GLU A 168 7.77 14.44 -2.14
C GLU A 168 8.35 13.28 -2.98
N PRO A 169 8.65 13.49 -4.26
CA PRO A 169 9.23 12.47 -5.14
C PRO A 169 10.54 11.85 -4.62
N LYS A 170 11.30 12.57 -3.79
CA LYS A 170 12.55 12.07 -3.17
C LYS A 170 12.28 10.96 -2.15
N ILE A 171 11.17 11.06 -1.40
CA ILE A 171 10.80 10.09 -0.37
C ILE A 171 10.50 8.73 -1.01
N PHE A 172 9.84 8.71 -2.17
CA PHE A 172 9.64 7.48 -2.94
C PHE A 172 10.93 6.78 -3.33
N ASN A 173 11.94 7.54 -3.76
CA ASN A 173 13.22 6.94 -4.12
C ASN A 173 13.85 6.28 -2.90
N ILE A 174 13.80 6.94 -1.73
CA ILE A 174 14.31 6.38 -0.47
C ILE A 174 13.56 5.08 -0.12
N ILE A 175 12.24 5.08 -0.16
CA ILE A 175 11.43 3.90 0.19
C ILE A 175 11.67 2.76 -0.80
N ASN A 176 11.72 3.05 -2.10
CA ASN A 176 12.03 2.03 -3.12
C ASN A 176 13.41 1.41 -2.90
N ILE A 177 14.43 2.23 -2.59
CA ILE A 177 15.78 1.74 -2.26
C ILE A 177 15.74 0.87 -0.99
N LEU A 178 15.00 1.28 0.04
CA LEU A 178 14.83 0.49 1.25
C LEU A 178 14.15 -0.86 0.96
N MET A 179 13.07 -0.89 0.16
CA MET A 179 12.40 -2.14 -0.21
C MET A 179 13.30 -3.07 -1.02
N VAL A 180 14.04 -2.56 -2.00
CA VAL A 180 14.98 -3.37 -2.80
C VAL A 180 16.12 -3.89 -1.94
N SER A 181 16.71 -3.04 -1.09
CA SER A 181 17.80 -3.45 -0.20
C SER A 181 17.36 -4.54 0.77
N TYR A 182 16.11 -4.52 1.27
CA TYR A 182 15.58 -5.60 2.09
C TYR A 182 15.67 -6.96 1.38
N PHE A 183 15.18 -7.03 0.14
CA PHE A 183 15.23 -8.27 -0.64
C PHE A 183 16.68 -8.72 -0.87
N LEU A 184 17.55 -7.79 -1.27
CA LEU A 184 18.97 -8.10 -1.49
C LEU A 184 19.68 -8.58 -0.22
N PHE A 185 19.38 -8.00 0.95
CA PHE A 185 19.96 -8.44 2.22
C PHE A 185 19.49 -9.84 2.60
N MET A 186 18.19 -10.13 2.46
CA MET A 186 17.64 -11.45 2.76
C MET A 186 18.25 -12.53 1.85
N ASP A 187 18.38 -12.23 0.56
CA ASP A 187 19.01 -13.12 -0.42
C ASP A 187 20.50 -13.33 -0.14
N ALA A 188 21.22 -12.25 0.15
CA ALA A 188 22.64 -12.32 0.48
C ALA A 188 22.90 -13.22 1.69
N ILE A 189 22.12 -13.06 2.77
CA ILE A 189 22.24 -13.90 3.97
C ILE A 189 21.97 -15.37 3.65
N ALA A 190 21.04 -15.64 2.73
CA ALA A 190 20.71 -17.01 2.34
C ALA A 190 21.71 -17.68 1.42
N ILE A 191 22.41 -16.93 0.59
CA ILE A 191 23.50 -17.45 -0.25
C ILE A 191 24.72 -17.81 0.61
N VAL A 192 25.09 -16.95 1.57
CA VAL A 192 26.31 -17.11 2.37
C VAL A 192 26.31 -18.40 3.20
N LYS A 193 25.15 -18.76 3.77
CA LYS A 193 25.00 -19.98 4.59
C LYS A 193 23.54 -20.45 4.53
N PRO A 194 23.27 -21.71 4.12
CA PRO A 194 21.92 -22.24 4.04
C PRO A 194 21.25 -22.33 5.43
N PHE A 195 19.91 -22.45 5.43
CA PHE A 195 19.04 -22.53 6.61
C PHE A 195 19.60 -23.43 7.74
N HIS A 196 19.41 -23.02 9.00
CA HIS A 196 19.87 -23.68 10.25
C HIS A 196 21.29 -23.37 10.73
N ASN A 197 21.89 -22.27 10.29
CA ASN A 197 23.03 -21.70 10.99
C ASN A 197 22.51 -20.73 12.06
N ALA A 198 22.73 -21.03 13.34
CA ALA A 198 22.21 -20.25 14.46
C ALA A 198 22.53 -18.75 14.34
N ASP A 199 23.74 -18.41 13.87
CA ASP A 199 24.16 -17.02 13.66
C ASP A 199 23.37 -16.33 12.54
N ASN A 200 23.06 -17.03 11.45
CA ASN A 200 22.30 -16.48 10.33
C ASN A 200 20.84 -16.24 10.70
N ASP A 201 20.24 -17.13 11.51
CA ASP A 201 18.86 -16.99 11.95
C ASP A 201 18.71 -15.74 12.85
N VAL A 202 19.70 -15.45 13.70
CA VAL A 202 19.76 -14.22 14.50
C VAL A 202 19.89 -12.98 13.60
N ILE A 203 20.78 -13.01 12.60
CA ILE A 203 20.98 -11.87 11.68
C ILE A 203 19.70 -11.60 10.87
N ARG A 204 19.04 -12.64 10.33
CA ARG A 204 17.74 -12.51 9.65
C ARG A 204 16.69 -11.93 10.58
N GLY A 205 16.70 -12.38 11.84
CA GLY A 205 15.89 -11.83 12.93
C GLY A 205 16.01 -10.31 13.04
N ILE A 206 17.25 -9.85 13.20
CA ILE A 206 17.57 -8.43 13.37
C ILE A 206 17.19 -7.62 12.12
N VAL A 207 17.53 -8.12 10.92
CA VAL A 207 17.19 -7.44 9.66
C VAL A 207 15.67 -7.30 9.51
N ALA A 208 14.91 -8.40 9.66
CA ALA A 208 13.46 -8.35 9.56
C ALA A 208 12.85 -7.39 10.59
N PHE A 209 13.35 -7.38 11.83
CA PHE A 209 12.89 -6.46 12.87
C PHE A 209 13.15 -4.98 12.54
N ILE A 210 14.35 -4.65 12.04
CA ILE A 210 14.68 -3.29 11.58
C ILE A 210 13.72 -2.87 10.46
N TYR A 211 13.51 -3.74 9.47
CA TYR A 211 12.60 -3.44 8.35
C TYR A 211 11.13 -3.39 8.77
N LEU A 212 10.71 -4.12 9.80
CA LEU A 212 9.39 -3.99 10.41
C LEU A 212 9.21 -2.60 11.03
N ILE A 213 10.20 -2.10 11.78
CA ILE A 213 10.16 -0.73 12.32
C ILE A 213 10.08 0.28 11.18
N LEU A 214 10.93 0.15 10.15
CA LEU A 214 10.91 1.04 9.00
C LEU A 214 9.56 1.01 8.25
N LEU A 215 8.93 -0.16 8.13
CA LEU A 215 7.60 -0.31 7.55
C LEU A 215 6.58 0.49 8.35
N PHE A 216 6.56 0.37 9.68
CA PHE A 216 5.65 1.14 10.53
C PHE A 216 5.94 2.64 10.46
N VAL A 217 7.20 3.06 10.50
CA VAL A 217 7.58 4.48 10.34
C VAL A 217 7.05 5.04 9.02
N PHE A 218 7.17 4.27 7.94
CA PHE A 218 6.64 4.67 6.65
C PHE A 218 5.11 4.78 6.65
N LEU A 219 4.40 3.78 7.22
CA LEU A 219 2.94 3.83 7.34
C LEU A 219 2.47 5.02 8.18
N PHE A 220 3.12 5.29 9.32
CA PHE A 220 2.83 6.47 10.14
C PHE A 220 3.08 7.77 9.39
N TYR A 221 4.16 7.84 8.62
CA TYR A 221 4.44 9.00 7.77
C TYR A 221 3.33 9.24 6.74
N LEU A 222 2.88 8.18 6.05
CA LEU A 222 1.74 8.26 5.12
C LEU A 222 0.48 8.79 5.83
N ASN A 223 0.18 8.25 7.00
CA ASN A 223 -0.99 8.64 7.79
C ASN A 223 -0.94 10.12 8.21
N PHE A 224 0.20 10.55 8.74
CA PHE A 224 0.41 11.91 9.20
C PHE A 224 0.27 12.92 8.06
N ARG A 225 0.87 12.64 6.89
CA ARG A 225 0.74 13.51 5.71
C ARG A 225 -0.69 13.57 5.21
N HIS A 226 -1.41 12.46 5.22
CA HIS A 226 -2.82 12.43 4.84
C HIS A 226 -3.67 13.31 5.78
N GLY A 227 -3.48 13.18 7.09
CA GLY A 227 -4.21 13.96 8.09
C GLY A 227 -3.93 15.47 8.04
N GLN A 228 -2.66 15.86 7.80
CA GLN A 228 -2.31 17.28 7.66
C GLN A 228 -3.01 17.92 6.45
N GLU A 229 -3.10 17.20 5.34
CA GLU A 229 -3.72 17.77 4.15
C GLU A 229 -5.24 17.84 4.24
N GLN A 230 -5.89 16.84 4.84
CA GLN A 230 -7.33 16.94 5.15
C GLN A 230 -7.64 18.19 5.99
N LYS A 231 -6.74 18.52 6.94
CA LYS A 231 -6.84 19.75 7.73
C LYS A 231 -6.66 21.00 6.86
N ASN A 232 -5.70 21.01 5.95
CA ASN A 232 -5.47 22.15 5.03
C ASN A 232 -6.64 22.36 4.07
N GLU A 233 -7.21 21.30 3.51
CA GLU A 233 -8.40 21.37 2.65
C GLU A 233 -9.60 21.93 3.40
N LEU A 234 -9.80 21.50 4.65
CA LEU A 234 -10.86 22.00 5.51
C LEU A 234 -10.69 23.49 5.82
N LEU A 235 -9.47 23.95 6.15
CA LEU A 235 -9.16 25.36 6.37
C LEU A 235 -9.43 26.20 5.11
N ARG A 236 -9.01 25.73 3.93
CA ARG A 236 -9.27 26.43 2.66
C ARG A 236 -10.77 26.53 2.36
N ASN A 237 -11.54 25.50 2.66
CA ASN A 237 -13.00 25.53 2.47
C ASN A 237 -13.66 26.55 3.42
N GLN A 238 -13.20 26.63 4.68
CA GLN A 238 -13.66 27.63 5.63
C GLN A 238 -13.34 29.06 5.17
N GLU A 239 -12.15 29.31 4.64
CA GLU A 239 -11.79 30.62 4.08
C GLU A 239 -12.70 31.00 2.90
N MET A 240 -12.97 30.06 1.99
CA MET A 240 -13.89 30.30 0.86
C MET A 240 -15.32 30.60 1.35
N GLU A 241 -15.79 29.91 2.39
CA GLU A 241 -17.10 30.16 2.99
C GLU A 241 -17.17 31.55 3.65
N LEU A 242 -16.13 31.98 4.35
CA LEU A 242 -16.04 33.32 4.93
C LEU A 242 -16.09 34.41 3.86
N VAL A 243 -15.36 34.24 2.75
CA VAL A 243 -15.39 35.18 1.62
C VAL A 243 -16.79 35.22 0.98
N ALA A 244 -17.45 34.08 0.85
CA ALA A 244 -18.82 34.03 0.33
C ALA A 244 -19.82 34.76 1.24
N LEU A 245 -19.68 34.60 2.57
CA LEU A 245 -20.50 35.30 3.56
C LEU A 245 -20.24 36.82 3.55
N GLU A 246 -18.98 37.25 3.41
CA GLU A 246 -18.65 38.67 3.30
C GLU A 246 -19.29 39.30 2.05
N ASN A 247 -19.19 38.63 0.91
CA ASN A 247 -19.81 39.09 -0.34
C ASN A 247 -21.33 39.14 -0.24
N TYR A 248 -21.95 38.14 0.39
CA TYR A 248 -23.38 38.13 0.65
C TYR A 248 -23.80 39.30 1.56
N SER A 249 -23.03 39.57 2.62
CA SER A 249 -23.27 40.71 3.51
C SER A 249 -23.22 42.05 2.76
N LYS A 250 -22.19 42.27 1.93
CA LYS A 250 -22.08 43.48 1.09
C LYS A 250 -23.24 43.61 0.12
N HIS A 251 -23.69 42.50 -0.45
CA HIS A 251 -24.84 42.50 -1.35
C HIS A 251 -26.13 42.91 -0.61
N VAL A 252 -26.39 42.37 0.57
CA VAL A 252 -27.54 42.76 1.41
C VAL A 252 -27.46 44.24 1.80
N GLU A 253 -26.28 44.74 2.16
CA GLU A 253 -26.08 46.16 2.47
C GLU A 253 -26.38 47.07 1.26
N SER A 254 -25.93 46.69 0.07
CA SER A 254 -26.24 47.42 -1.16
C SER A 254 -27.74 47.46 -1.44
N LEU A 255 -28.45 46.34 -1.23
CA LEU A 255 -29.89 46.24 -1.41
C LEU A 255 -30.63 47.14 -0.40
N TYR A 256 -30.16 47.20 0.84
CA TYR A 256 -30.73 48.09 1.86
C TYR A 256 -30.54 49.57 1.50
N GLN A 257 -29.35 49.96 1.00
CA GLN A 257 -29.09 51.33 0.53
C GLN A 257 -30.01 51.70 -0.64
N GLU A 258 -30.21 50.79 -1.58
CA GLU A 258 -31.12 50.97 -2.73
C GLU A 258 -32.57 51.18 -2.26
N VAL A 259 -33.08 50.31 -1.37
CA VAL A 259 -34.43 50.45 -0.79
C VAL A 259 -34.59 51.77 -0.02
N ARG A 260 -33.55 52.19 0.72
CA ARG A 260 -33.55 53.48 1.43
C ARG A 260 -33.61 54.66 0.46
N SER A 261 -32.85 54.62 -0.64
CA SER A 261 -32.89 55.63 -1.71
C SER A 261 -34.29 55.70 -2.32
N PHE A 262 -34.87 54.56 -2.70
CA PHE A 262 -36.23 54.50 -3.24
C PHE A 262 -37.26 55.15 -2.32
N ARG A 263 -37.19 54.88 -1.00
CA ARG A 263 -38.11 55.49 -0.03
C ARG A 263 -37.93 57.01 0.04
N HIS A 264 -36.69 57.50 0.03
CA HIS A 264 -36.39 58.93 0.05
C HIS A 264 -36.92 59.62 -1.22
N ASP A 265 -36.68 59.03 -2.39
CA ASP A 265 -37.12 59.58 -3.67
C ASP A 265 -38.65 59.58 -3.75
N TYR A 266 -39.30 58.52 -3.26
CA TYR A 266 -40.77 58.46 -3.14
C TYR A 266 -41.33 59.58 -2.24
N ALA A 267 -40.70 59.84 -1.08
CA ALA A 267 -41.13 60.91 -0.19
C ALA A 267 -41.00 62.29 -0.85
N ASN A 268 -39.95 62.53 -1.62
CA ASN A 268 -39.76 63.77 -2.37
C ASN A 268 -40.81 63.96 -3.46
N VAL A 269 -41.16 62.88 -4.19
CA VAL A 269 -42.25 62.90 -5.19
C VAL A 269 -43.60 63.19 -4.53
N LEU A 270 -43.88 62.58 -3.37
CA LEU A 270 -45.11 62.83 -2.64
C LEU A 270 -45.19 64.29 -2.13
N MET A 271 -44.07 64.83 -1.65
CA MET A 271 -44.00 66.21 -1.16
C MET A 271 -44.16 67.22 -2.30
N SER A 272 -43.54 66.98 -3.46
CA SER A 272 -43.69 67.84 -4.64
C SER A 272 -45.12 67.82 -5.18
N LEU A 273 -45.79 66.66 -5.20
CA LEU A 273 -47.21 66.54 -5.52
C LEU A 273 -48.09 67.34 -4.54
N LYS A 274 -47.76 67.35 -3.25
CA LYS A 274 -48.52 68.08 -2.22
C LYS A 274 -48.29 69.60 -2.24
N MET A 275 -47.14 70.05 -2.75
CA MET A 275 -46.79 71.48 -2.92
C MET A 275 -47.30 72.07 -4.25
N GLY A 276 -47.61 71.21 -5.24
CA GLY A 276 -48.13 71.62 -6.56
C GLY A 276 -49.66 71.73 -6.64
N ILE A 277 -50.37 71.52 -5.53
CA ILE A 277 -51.82 71.69 -5.33
C ILE A 277 -51.99 72.84 -4.35
#